data_AF-A0A0Q4QRS9-F1
#
_entry.id   AF-A0A0Q4QRS9-F1
#
_cell.length_a   1.000
_cell.length_b   1.000
_cell.length_c   1.000
_cell.angle_alpha   90.00
_cell.angle_beta   90.00
_cell.angle_gamma   90.00
#
_symmetry.space_group_name_H-M   'P 1'
#
loop_
_entity.id
_entity.type
_entity.pdbx_description
1 polymer ?
#
loop_
_entity_poly.entity_id
_entity_poly.type
_entity_poly.pdbx_seq_one_letter_code
_entity_poly.pdbx_strand_id
1 'polypeptide(L)'
;MVGISEGVKEFETDFYQDQTSEVKAVVNFYGASDMLQMSKYPSNTDHDAPESPASTLIGAPIQENKEKARLTNPIIYISKDKMLPPFLIMHGDKDDTVPFNQSVLIYEALKETQHDVTFYKVKGAGHGRGF
;
A
#
# COMPACT_ATOMS: atom_id res chain seq x y z
N MET A 1 1.31 -2.05 7.62
CA MET A 1 0.55 -0.92 7.02
C MET A 1 0.59 0.22 8.01
N VAL A 2 0.83 1.47 7.58
CA VAL A 2 0.99 2.63 8.48
C VAL A 2 -0.09 3.67 8.18
N GLY A 3 -0.67 4.25 9.23
CA GLY A 3 -1.69 5.31 9.15
C GLY A 3 -3.07 4.90 8.66
N ILE A 4 -3.29 3.61 8.37
CA ILE A 4 -4.58 3.05 7.96
C ILE A 4 -5.01 1.89 8.87
N SER A 5 -4.15 1.42 9.78
CA SER A 5 -4.42 0.25 10.64
C SER A 5 -5.17 0.56 11.94
N GLU A 6 -5.18 1.81 12.42
CA GLU A 6 -5.81 2.17 13.71
C GLU A 6 -7.28 1.72 13.76
N GLY A 7 -7.69 1.05 14.84
CA GLY A 7 -9.07 0.61 15.04
C GLY A 7 -9.51 -0.56 14.14
N VAL A 8 -8.58 -1.17 13.40
CA VAL A 8 -8.82 -2.45 12.71
C VAL A 8 -8.52 -3.57 13.71
N LYS A 9 -9.58 -4.19 14.23
CA LYS A 9 -9.51 -5.16 15.33
C LYS A 9 -8.55 -6.32 15.07
N GLU A 10 -8.42 -6.74 13.81
CA GLU A 10 -7.53 -7.82 13.38
C GLU A 10 -6.03 -7.48 13.51
N PHE A 11 -5.67 -6.21 13.69
CA PHE A 11 -4.29 -5.75 13.90
C PHE A 11 -3.98 -5.40 15.36
N GLU A 12 -4.99 -5.39 16.23
CA GLU A 12 -4.80 -5.15 17.66
C GLU A 12 -4.15 -6.36 18.33
N THR A 13 -3.36 -6.09 19.38
CA THR A 13 -2.66 -7.14 20.15
C THR A 13 -2.96 -7.03 21.64
N ASP A 14 -2.59 -8.05 22.41
CA ASP A 14 -2.71 -8.02 23.87
C ASP A 14 -1.67 -7.09 24.55
N PHE A 15 -0.76 -6.51 23.77
CA PHE A 15 0.27 -5.60 24.26
C PHE A 15 -0.16 -4.14 24.06
N TYR A 16 0.15 -3.28 25.05
CA TYR A 16 -0.03 -1.82 24.98
C TYR A 16 -1.47 -1.37 24.64
N GLN A 17 -2.48 -2.07 25.14
CA GLN A 17 -3.90 -1.79 24.86
C GLN A 17 -4.37 -0.39 25.30
N ASP A 18 -3.63 0.27 26.18
CA ASP A 18 -3.87 1.64 26.65
C ASP A 18 -3.19 2.70 25.78
N GLN A 19 -2.43 2.30 24.77
CA GLN A 19 -1.71 3.17 23.84
C GLN A 19 -2.41 3.18 22.47
N THR A 20 -2.48 4.35 21.84
CA THR A 20 -3.01 4.48 20.47
C THR A 20 -1.93 4.13 19.43
N SER A 21 -2.34 3.55 18.29
CA SER A 21 -1.47 3.37 17.11
C SER A 21 -1.66 4.48 16.05
N GLU A 22 -2.40 5.54 16.39
CA GLU A 22 -2.58 6.72 15.55
C GLU A 22 -1.25 7.40 15.19
N VAL A 23 -1.15 7.82 13.94
CA VAL A 23 -0.08 8.69 13.45
C VAL A 23 -0.67 10.00 12.96
N LYS A 24 0.13 11.08 12.93
CA LYS A 24 -0.36 12.42 12.54
C LYS A 24 -0.18 12.74 11.06
N ALA A 25 0.64 11.99 10.34
CA ALA A 25 0.84 12.11 8.90
C ALA A 25 1.43 10.81 8.34
N VAL A 26 1.25 10.57 7.05
CA VAL A 26 1.89 9.46 6.33
C VAL A 26 2.69 10.00 5.15
N VAL A 27 3.96 9.61 5.04
CA VAL A 27 4.78 9.82 3.85
C VAL A 27 5.05 8.46 3.22
N ASN A 28 4.46 8.23 2.05
CA ASN A 28 4.55 6.99 1.30
C ASN A 28 5.47 7.18 0.08
N PHE A 29 6.65 6.55 0.12
CA PHE A 29 7.53 6.44 -1.03
C PHE A 29 7.30 5.09 -1.71
N TYR A 30 6.72 5.14 -2.92
CA TYR A 30 6.54 4.00 -3.83
C TYR A 30 6.04 2.70 -3.17
N GLY A 31 5.16 2.81 -2.16
CA GLY A 31 4.60 1.66 -1.44
C GLY A 31 3.57 0.89 -2.26
N ALA A 32 3.56 -0.43 -2.10
CA ALA A 32 2.59 -1.31 -2.72
C ALA A 32 1.22 -1.25 -2.00
N SER A 33 0.13 -1.15 -2.77
CA SER A 33 -1.22 -0.89 -2.26
C SER A 33 -2.22 -2.01 -2.51
N ASP A 34 -2.04 -2.75 -3.59
CA ASP A 34 -2.83 -3.92 -3.99
C ASP A 34 -1.94 -4.95 -4.69
N MET A 35 -1.56 -5.99 -3.96
CA MET A 35 -0.67 -7.05 -4.44
C MET A 35 -1.26 -7.80 -5.64
N LEU A 36 -2.59 -7.97 -5.69
CA LEU A 36 -3.29 -8.70 -6.75
C LEU A 36 -3.35 -7.94 -8.09
N GLN A 37 -2.92 -6.67 -8.10
CA GLN A 37 -2.88 -5.82 -9.28
C GLN A 37 -1.46 -5.62 -9.81
N MET A 38 -0.42 -5.94 -9.05
CA MET A 38 0.97 -5.59 -9.39
C MET A 38 1.41 -6.21 -10.72
N SER A 39 1.15 -7.50 -10.92
CA SER A 39 1.54 -8.25 -12.14
C SER A 39 0.78 -7.84 -13.40
N LYS A 40 -0.23 -6.96 -13.29
CA LYS A 40 -0.95 -6.41 -14.45
C LYS A 40 -0.22 -5.23 -15.10
N TYR A 41 0.86 -4.77 -14.48
CA TYR A 41 1.67 -3.62 -14.93
C TYR A 41 3.14 -4.03 -15.08
N PRO A 42 3.92 -3.32 -15.92
CA PRO A 42 5.33 -3.64 -16.12
C PRO A 42 6.13 -3.57 -14.81
N SER A 43 6.96 -4.59 -14.58
CA SER A 43 7.90 -4.71 -13.48
C SER A 43 9.05 -5.64 -13.92
N ASN A 44 10.21 -5.52 -13.30
CA ASN A 44 11.34 -6.45 -13.48
C ASN A 44 11.16 -7.74 -12.67
N THR A 45 10.14 -7.82 -11.81
CA THR A 45 9.84 -8.98 -11.00
C THR A 45 8.43 -9.49 -11.29
N ASP A 46 8.28 -10.81 -11.30
CA ASP A 46 6.96 -11.44 -11.27
C ASP A 46 6.38 -11.36 -9.85
N HIS A 47 5.35 -10.53 -9.67
CA HIS A 47 4.70 -10.36 -8.37
C HIS A 47 3.70 -11.46 -8.02
N ASP A 48 3.33 -12.32 -8.99
CA ASP A 48 2.46 -13.48 -8.78
C ASP A 48 3.25 -14.75 -8.45
N ALA A 49 4.58 -14.73 -8.63
CA ALA A 49 5.45 -15.87 -8.37
C ALA A 49 5.31 -16.37 -6.92
N PRO A 50 5.33 -17.70 -6.67
CA PRO A 50 5.24 -18.28 -5.32
C PRO A 50 6.32 -17.77 -4.35
N GLU A 51 7.49 -17.42 -4.87
CA GLU A 51 8.64 -16.87 -4.15
C GLU A 51 8.63 -15.33 -4.05
N SER A 52 7.61 -14.66 -4.60
CA SER A 52 7.48 -13.21 -4.51
C SER A 52 7.40 -12.75 -3.05
N PRO A 53 7.78 -11.49 -2.75
CA PRO A 53 7.62 -10.94 -1.41
C PRO A 53 6.18 -11.03 -0.88
N ALA A 54 5.19 -10.80 -1.75
CA ALA A 54 3.78 -10.87 -1.40
C ALA A 54 3.33 -12.31 -1.08
N SER A 55 3.76 -13.29 -1.87
CA SER A 55 3.49 -14.70 -1.59
C SER A 55 4.19 -15.20 -0.33
N THR A 56 5.43 -14.78 -0.11
CA THR A 56 6.17 -15.08 1.12
C THR A 56 5.48 -14.49 2.35
N LEU A 57 5.01 -13.24 2.26
CA LEU A 57 4.27 -12.56 3.34
C LEU A 57 3.04 -13.36 3.79
N ILE A 58 2.28 -13.89 2.83
CA ILE A 58 1.09 -14.69 3.15
C ILE A 58 1.39 -16.19 3.29
N GLY A 59 2.63 -16.62 3.09
CA GLY A 59 3.04 -18.03 3.11
C GLY A 59 2.38 -18.92 2.05
N ALA A 60 1.91 -18.34 0.94
CA ALA A 60 1.22 -19.06 -0.14
C ALA A 60 1.17 -18.23 -1.45
N PRO A 61 0.96 -18.86 -2.63
CA PRO A 61 0.77 -18.13 -3.89
C PRO A 61 -0.44 -17.17 -3.83
N ILE A 62 -0.24 -15.89 -4.17
CA ILE A 62 -1.27 -14.84 -3.97
C ILE A 62 -2.48 -15.00 -4.88
N GLN A 63 -2.28 -15.51 -6.10
CA GLN A 63 -3.36 -15.73 -7.06
C GLN A 63 -4.26 -16.92 -6.69
N GLU A 64 -3.76 -17.87 -5.90
CA GLU A 64 -4.54 -19.00 -5.37
C GLU A 64 -5.17 -18.66 -4.01
N ASN A 65 -4.60 -17.70 -3.28
CA ASN A 65 -5.00 -17.33 -1.91
C ASN A 65 -5.48 -15.87 -1.84
N LYS A 66 -6.36 -15.48 -2.77
CA LYS A 66 -6.76 -14.09 -3.00
C LYS A 66 -7.30 -13.37 -1.78
N GLU A 67 -8.12 -14.03 -0.95
CA GLU A 67 -8.63 -13.39 0.27
C GLU A 67 -7.50 -13.10 1.28
N LYS A 68 -6.54 -14.01 1.42
CA LYS A 68 -5.39 -13.79 2.31
C LYS A 68 -4.50 -12.66 1.79
N ALA A 69 -4.28 -12.60 0.48
CA ALA A 69 -3.59 -11.49 -0.17
C ALA A 69 -4.37 -10.17 -0.02
N ARG A 70 -5.69 -10.20 -0.17
CA ARG A 70 -6.55 -9.02 -0.04
C ARG A 70 -6.44 -8.39 1.35
N LEU A 71 -6.31 -9.19 2.40
CA LEU A 71 -6.13 -8.71 3.79
C LEU A 71 -4.77 -8.04 4.04
N THR A 72 -3.78 -8.19 3.15
CA THR A 72 -2.50 -7.46 3.28
C THR A 72 -2.51 -6.11 2.56
N ASN A 73 -3.52 -5.85 1.72
CA ASN A 73 -3.61 -4.66 0.90
C ASN A 73 -4.09 -3.45 1.73
N PRO A 74 -3.32 -2.35 1.87
CA PRO A 74 -3.79 -1.17 2.60
C PRO A 74 -5.05 -0.54 2.01
N ILE A 75 -5.29 -0.69 0.70
CA ILE A 75 -6.41 -0.06 0.01
C ILE A 75 -7.79 -0.49 0.55
N ILE A 76 -7.91 -1.71 1.11
CA ILE A 76 -9.20 -2.22 1.59
C ILE A 76 -9.63 -1.62 2.94
N TYR A 77 -8.71 -0.94 3.62
CA TYR A 77 -8.93 -0.34 4.94
C TYR A 77 -9.23 1.17 4.86
N ILE A 78 -9.31 1.71 3.64
CA ILE A 78 -9.69 3.10 3.38
C ILE A 78 -11.21 3.16 3.21
N SER A 79 -11.88 3.97 4.03
CA SER A 79 -13.33 4.18 3.97
C SER A 79 -13.69 5.59 4.42
N LYS A 80 -14.83 6.12 3.97
CA LYS A 80 -15.32 7.46 4.34
C LYS A 80 -15.60 7.64 5.83
N ASP A 81 -15.95 6.55 6.51
CA ASP A 81 -16.34 6.57 7.93
C ASP A 81 -15.12 6.62 8.87
N LYS A 82 -13.92 6.42 8.32
CA LYS A 82 -12.67 6.44 9.08
C LYS A 82 -11.98 7.79 8.88
N MET A 83 -11.50 8.39 9.97
CA MET A 83 -10.65 9.57 9.86
C MET A 83 -9.19 9.12 9.69
N LEU A 84 -8.62 9.33 8.52
CA LEU A 84 -7.21 9.07 8.25
C LEU A 84 -6.38 10.35 8.35
N PRO A 85 -5.10 10.28 8.78
CA PRO A 85 -4.19 11.43 8.77
C PRO A 85 -3.91 11.88 7.32
N PRO A 86 -3.37 13.09 7.10
CA PRO A 86 -2.96 13.53 5.77
C PRO A 86 -1.86 12.63 5.17
N PHE A 87 -1.97 12.36 3.87
CA PHE A 87 -1.01 11.55 3.10
C PHE A 87 -0.19 12.40 2.13
N LEU A 88 1.11 12.15 2.10
CA LEU A 88 1.99 12.52 0.99
C LEU A 88 2.45 11.23 0.30
N ILE A 89 2.19 11.14 -1.01
CA ILE A 89 2.64 10.02 -1.85
C ILE A 89 3.66 10.55 -2.84
N MET A 90 4.80 9.86 -2.98
CA MET A 90 5.80 10.17 -4.00
C MET A 90 6.22 8.87 -4.70
N HIS A 91 6.20 8.86 -6.03
CA HIS A 91 6.53 7.67 -6.81
C HIS A 91 7.17 8.05 -8.15
N GLY A 92 8.30 7.43 -8.46
CA GLY A 92 8.96 7.50 -9.77
C GLY A 92 8.13 6.85 -10.88
N ASP A 93 8.07 7.47 -12.05
CA ASP A 93 7.30 6.91 -13.18
C ASP A 93 8.05 5.91 -14.06
N LYS A 94 9.31 5.64 -13.69
CA LYS A 94 10.17 4.59 -14.22
C LYS A 94 10.52 3.57 -13.14
N ASP A 95 9.73 3.50 -12.07
CA ASP A 95 9.86 2.44 -11.06
C ASP A 95 9.60 1.08 -11.72
N ASP A 96 10.61 0.23 -11.67
CA ASP A 96 10.65 -1.09 -12.27
C ASP A 96 10.53 -2.21 -11.23
N THR A 97 10.29 -1.85 -9.96
CA THR A 97 10.19 -2.78 -8.83
C THR A 97 8.78 -2.76 -8.24
N VAL A 98 8.24 -1.57 -7.95
CA VAL A 98 6.84 -1.39 -7.57
C VAL A 98 6.18 -0.61 -8.69
N PRO A 99 5.22 -1.19 -9.41
CA PRO A 99 4.52 -0.49 -10.48
C PRO A 99 3.90 0.84 -10.01
N PHE A 100 4.10 1.91 -10.78
CA PHE A 100 3.58 3.26 -10.48
C PHE A 100 2.07 3.29 -10.21
N ASN A 101 1.31 2.36 -10.81
CA ASN A 101 -0.13 2.25 -10.61
C ASN A 101 -0.51 2.01 -9.13
N GLN A 102 0.37 1.46 -8.31
CA GLN A 102 0.11 1.24 -6.88
C GLN A 102 -0.12 2.58 -6.16
N SER A 103 0.67 3.61 -6.48
CA SER A 103 0.43 4.94 -5.94
C SER A 103 -0.81 5.62 -6.54
N VAL A 104 -1.15 5.32 -7.80
CA VAL A 104 -2.40 5.81 -8.41
C VAL A 104 -3.62 5.23 -7.68
N LEU A 105 -3.65 3.90 -7.47
CA LEU A 105 -4.77 3.21 -6.83
C LEU A 105 -5.06 3.75 -5.42
N ILE A 106 -4.02 3.90 -4.58
CA ILE A 106 -4.22 4.39 -3.22
C ILE A 106 -4.56 5.89 -3.20
N TYR A 107 -4.01 6.69 -4.11
CA TYR A 107 -4.37 8.09 -4.26
C TYR A 107 -5.86 8.25 -4.63
N GLU A 108 -6.34 7.49 -5.62
CA GLU A 108 -7.73 7.51 -6.04
C GLU A 108 -8.66 7.09 -4.89
N ALA A 109 -8.35 5.98 -4.20
CA ALA A 109 -9.12 5.53 -3.04
C ALA A 109 -9.21 6.60 -1.93
N LEU A 110 -8.10 7.26 -1.59
CA LEU A 110 -8.07 8.36 -0.61
C LEU A 110 -8.88 9.56 -1.09
N LYS A 111 -8.76 9.96 -2.37
CA LYS A 111 -9.51 11.09 -2.94
C LYS A 111 -11.01 10.83 -3.01
N GLU A 112 -11.44 9.64 -3.44
CA GLU A 112 -12.84 9.24 -3.55
C GLU A 112 -13.53 9.18 -2.19
N THR A 113 -12.76 8.83 -1.15
CA THR A 113 -13.22 8.83 0.25
C THR A 113 -13.00 10.18 0.96
N GLN A 114 -12.63 11.23 0.21
CA GLN A 114 -12.49 12.61 0.69
C GLN A 114 -11.41 12.83 1.76
N HIS A 115 -10.38 11.99 1.78
CA HIS A 115 -9.21 12.18 2.65
C HIS A 115 -8.23 13.22 2.08
N ASP A 116 -7.46 13.83 2.98
CA ASP A 116 -6.36 14.71 2.59
C ASP A 116 -5.19 13.89 2.05
N VAL A 117 -4.89 14.08 0.76
CA VAL A 117 -3.80 13.40 0.08
C VAL A 117 -3.21 14.28 -1.00
N THR A 118 -1.88 14.33 -1.01
CA THR A 118 -1.07 14.92 -2.08
C THR A 118 -0.24 13.83 -2.76
N PHE A 119 -0.22 13.81 -4.10
CA PHE A 119 0.54 12.83 -4.87
C PHE A 119 1.49 13.50 -5.86
N TYR A 120 2.79 13.19 -5.73
CA TYR A 120 3.83 13.59 -6.67
C TYR A 120 4.30 12.41 -7.53
N LYS A 121 4.08 12.57 -8.84
CA LYS A 121 4.75 11.77 -9.87
C LYS A 121 6.15 12.34 -10.11
N VAL A 122 7.19 11.58 -9.78
CA VAL A 122 8.58 11.98 -10.00
C VAL A 122 9.02 11.50 -11.38
N LYS A 123 8.96 12.40 -12.36
CA LYS A 123 9.24 12.08 -13.77
C LYS A 123 10.69 11.59 -13.93
N GLY A 124 10.86 10.44 -14.60
CA GLY A 124 12.15 9.82 -14.91
C GLY A 124 12.79 9.04 -13.77
N ALA A 125 12.28 9.12 -12.53
CA ALA A 125 12.83 8.41 -11.39
C ALA A 125 12.35 6.95 -11.33
N GLY A 126 13.21 6.07 -10.80
CA GLY A 126 12.90 4.66 -10.53
C GLY A 126 12.61 4.37 -9.05
N HIS A 127 12.95 3.16 -8.58
CA HIS A 127 12.71 2.68 -7.21
C HIS A 127 13.77 3.19 -6.21
N GLY A 128 13.71 4.48 -5.86
CA GLY A 128 14.63 5.10 -4.90
C GLY A 128 16.07 5.32 -5.41
N ARG A 129 16.35 4.95 -6.67
CA ARG A 129 17.60 5.27 -7.37
C ARG A 129 17.31 6.38 -8.39
N GLY A 130 17.85 7.56 -8.16
CA GLY A 130 17.55 8.74 -8.99
C GLY A 130 17.97 10.08 -8.38
N PHE A 131 19.25 10.20 -8.04
CA PHE A 131 20.07 11.38 -8.37
C PHE A 131 21.26 10.86 -9.18
#